data_AF-A0A316NTG5-F1
#
_entry.id   AF-A0A316NTG5-F1
#
_cell.length_a   1.000
_cell.length_b   1.000
_cell.length_c   1.000
_cell.angle_alpha   90.00
_cell.angle_beta   90.00
_cell.angle_gamma   90.00
#
_symmetry.space_group_name_H-M   'P 1'
#
loop_
_entity.id
_entity.type
_entity.pdbx_description
1 polymer ?
#
loop_
_entity_poly.entity_id
_entity_poly.type
_entity_poly.pdbx_seq_one_letter_code
_entity_poly.pdbx_strand_id
1 'polypeptide(L)'
;MIVRTVMKMENLYHESHLRDMRQLKSFVIIGGKSKEWQKDLSNQLEKEMNRILSFFEVQEFKEPKQVRIWETQTEYQKYLEQYVPKYYDWMIMDTFDGNINVLDYEECKKTNAHKNMTIEEYQKNIIHELVHATQQEINPNSEGVEWFWEALATNLANPYDHVVQIIYSKDELMYHFNELKFNYETAYTLGKFMLESYPHEKILEMVKNPSILIADTDRILTEGRNWFNQNYLLLPPTPKAENENFVIYASDSLSQFATDTLDMLTKNQKRILDFFGVSHYRKVQVNLYDNQETFLRFLKSIGPKKSNIPSYCTGTFDNFMINSSIDGSTLLEKYKSKLKSSLHEWIHIIYNDCITDKRVLWLDEGFATNLSGDRSRLDDDEKFKEFIQNRILKIPDMPNMNDLTHGKKFVTETYNGYDLSYFVVRYLLETMSQDRIRTIIKDSQKTEELGKTILSNAIQYYVQKYNLS
;
A
#
# COMPACT_ATOMS: atom_id res chain seq x y z
N MET A 1 -11.74 19.00 17.40
CA MET A 1 -11.28 19.69 18.62
C MET A 1 -11.01 21.16 18.26
N ILE A 2 -11.79 22.08 18.86
CA ILE A 2 -11.68 23.56 18.85
C ILE A 2 -11.64 24.25 17.47
N VAL A 3 -12.81 24.72 17.05
CA VAL A 3 -13.00 25.86 16.15
C VAL A 3 -12.31 27.08 16.74
N ARG A 4 -11.21 27.54 16.15
CA ARG A 4 -10.64 28.86 16.42
C ARG A 4 -11.00 29.80 15.28
N THR A 5 -11.82 30.78 15.64
CA THR A 5 -12.15 31.99 14.92
C THR A 5 -10.97 32.53 14.13
N VAL A 6 -11.18 32.72 12.82
CA VAL A 6 -10.30 33.45 11.90
C VAL A 6 -10.07 34.86 12.45
N MET A 7 -8.91 35.09 13.08
CA MET A 7 -8.39 36.45 13.25
C MET A 7 -7.77 36.87 11.93
N LYS A 8 -8.37 37.88 11.29
CA LYS A 8 -7.73 38.65 10.22
C LYS A 8 -6.39 39.18 10.75
N MET A 9 -5.28 38.62 10.27
CA MET A 9 -3.97 39.26 10.36
C MET A 9 -3.75 40.04 9.07
N GLU A 10 -4.15 41.31 9.11
CA GLU A 10 -3.64 42.32 8.18
C GLU A 10 -2.16 42.58 8.48
N ASN A 11 -1.36 42.63 7.43
CA ASN A 11 -0.03 43.22 7.33
C ASN A 11 1.08 42.67 8.22
N LEU A 12 1.92 41.81 7.66
CA LEU A 12 3.35 41.74 7.97
C LEU A 12 4.13 40.95 6.88
N TYR A 13 4.23 41.48 5.66
CA TYR A 13 5.34 41.11 4.75
C TYR A 13 5.72 42.32 3.89
N HIS A 14 6.92 42.85 4.14
CA HIS A 14 7.53 43.92 3.37
C HIS A 14 7.91 43.45 1.95
N GLU A 15 7.70 44.36 0.99
CA GLU A 15 7.82 44.25 -0.47
C GLU A 15 9.23 43.99 -1.05
N SER A 16 10.07 43.12 -0.48
CA SER A 16 11.45 42.93 -1.01
C SER A 16 11.70 41.67 -1.86
N HIS A 17 10.69 40.84 -2.16
CA HIS A 17 10.89 39.57 -2.90
C HIS A 17 9.88 39.28 -4.03
N LEU A 18 9.35 40.31 -4.70
CA LEU A 18 8.62 40.12 -5.96
C LEU A 18 9.63 39.97 -7.12
N ARG A 19 10.23 38.79 -7.28
CA ARG A 19 11.00 38.44 -8.48
C ARG A 19 10.13 37.51 -9.34
N ASP A 20 9.76 38.00 -10.51
CA ASP A 20 8.92 37.40 -11.56
C ASP A 20 7.44 37.11 -11.19
N MET A 21 6.54 38.01 -11.61
CA MET A 21 5.09 37.80 -11.59
C MET A 21 4.58 37.51 -13.00
N ARG A 22 3.88 36.38 -13.18
CA ARG A 22 3.09 36.11 -14.40
C ARG A 22 1.62 36.01 -14.01
N GLN A 23 0.80 36.93 -14.53
CA GLN A 23 -0.64 36.97 -14.28
C GLN A 23 -1.36 36.13 -15.34
N LEU A 24 -2.09 35.11 -14.89
CA LEU A 24 -3.10 34.38 -15.66
C LEU A 24 -4.48 34.92 -15.24
N LYS A 25 -5.53 34.73 -16.04
CA LYS A 25 -6.87 35.31 -15.74
C LYS A 25 -7.42 34.97 -14.34
N SER A 26 -7.01 33.84 -13.76
CA SER A 26 -7.51 33.37 -12.46
C SER A 26 -6.40 32.97 -11.47
N PHE A 27 -5.13 33.07 -11.87
CA PHE A 27 -3.99 32.74 -11.00
C PHE A 27 -2.86 33.77 -11.11
N VAL A 28 -2.11 33.93 -10.01
CA VAL A 28 -0.81 34.60 -10.01
C VAL A 28 0.26 33.63 -9.53
N ILE A 29 1.27 33.35 -10.35
CA ILE A 29 2.44 32.59 -9.92
C ILE A 29 3.40 33.55 -9.21
N ILE A 30 3.80 33.20 -7.98
CA ILE A 30 4.64 34.03 -7.12
C ILE A 30 5.83 33.21 -6.62
N GLY A 31 7.04 33.73 -6.83
CA GLY A 31 8.28 33.15 -6.31
C GLY A 31 8.93 32.13 -7.24
N GLY A 32 10.14 31.70 -6.88
CA GLY A 32 10.99 30.82 -7.67
C GLY A 32 11.78 31.57 -8.74
N LYS A 33 13.04 31.18 -8.95
CA LYS A 33 13.84 31.69 -10.09
C LYS A 33 13.14 31.32 -11.39
N SER A 34 13.05 32.26 -12.34
CA SER A 34 12.55 31.98 -13.70
C SER A 34 13.27 30.77 -14.30
N LYS A 35 12.51 29.70 -14.52
CA LYS A 35 12.98 28.41 -15.06
C LYS A 35 12.07 27.99 -16.21
N GLU A 36 12.62 27.25 -17.18
CA GLU A 36 11.90 26.80 -18.37
C GLU A 36 10.60 26.04 -18.04
N TRP A 37 10.64 25.17 -17.02
CA TRP A 37 9.48 24.40 -16.58
C TRP A 37 8.32 25.26 -16.03
N GLN A 38 8.57 26.48 -15.55
CA GLN A 38 7.51 27.38 -15.06
C GLN A 38 6.66 27.91 -16.23
N LYS A 39 7.26 28.09 -17.41
CA LYS A 39 6.55 28.49 -18.62
C LYS A 39 5.60 27.38 -19.08
N ASP A 40 6.09 26.15 -19.08
CA ASP A 40 5.29 24.96 -19.42
C ASP A 40 4.18 24.74 -18.39
N LEU A 41 4.50 24.87 -17.10
CA LEU A 41 3.53 24.80 -16.02
C LEU A 41 2.40 25.81 -16.21
N SER A 42 2.73 27.08 -16.54
CA SER A 42 1.70 28.11 -16.74
C SER A 42 0.70 27.72 -17.84
N ASN A 43 1.20 27.23 -18.97
CA ASN A 43 0.35 26.82 -20.09
C ASN A 43 -0.49 25.59 -19.73
N GLN A 44 0.09 24.66 -18.96
CA GLN A 44 -0.60 23.47 -18.49
C GLN A 44 -1.69 23.83 -17.46
N LEU A 45 -1.40 24.71 -16.50
CA LEU A 45 -2.37 25.20 -15.52
C LEU A 45 -3.53 25.92 -16.19
N GLU A 46 -3.29 26.80 -17.18
CA GLU A 46 -4.38 27.44 -17.91
C GLU A 46 -5.30 26.43 -18.61
N LYS A 47 -4.71 25.42 -19.26
CA LYS A 47 -5.46 24.37 -19.93
C LYS A 47 -6.27 23.53 -18.94
N GLU A 48 -5.63 23.02 -17.90
CA GLU A 48 -6.24 22.11 -16.94
C GLU A 48 -7.24 22.81 -16.02
N MET A 49 -7.02 24.09 -15.69
CA MET A 49 -7.98 24.92 -14.96
C MET A 49 -9.32 24.97 -15.65
N ASN A 50 -9.37 25.30 -16.95
CA ASN A 50 -10.65 25.37 -17.66
C ASN A 50 -11.39 24.02 -17.63
N ARG A 51 -10.65 22.90 -17.75
CA ARG A 51 -11.24 21.56 -17.67
C ARG A 51 -11.76 21.24 -16.27
N ILE A 52 -11.00 21.55 -15.22
CA ILE A 52 -11.34 21.28 -13.83
C ILE A 52 -12.51 22.14 -13.38
N LEU A 53 -12.45 23.45 -13.60
CA LEU A 53 -13.55 24.38 -13.30
C LEU A 53 -14.85 23.97 -13.99
N SER A 54 -14.76 23.62 -15.28
CA SER A 54 -15.89 23.10 -16.06
C SER A 54 -16.45 21.80 -15.46
N PHE A 55 -15.58 20.86 -15.08
CA PHE A 55 -16.01 19.62 -14.42
C PHE A 55 -16.79 19.91 -13.13
N PHE A 56 -16.41 20.91 -12.35
CA PHE A 56 -17.06 21.26 -11.09
C PHE A 56 -18.21 22.27 -11.21
N GLU A 57 -18.54 22.71 -12.44
CA GLU A 57 -19.49 23.79 -12.72
C GLU A 57 -19.15 25.12 -12.01
N VAL A 58 -17.86 25.36 -11.79
CA VAL A 58 -17.36 26.63 -11.24
C VAL A 58 -17.00 27.53 -12.42
N GLN A 59 -17.62 28.71 -12.50
CA GLN A 59 -17.33 29.65 -13.60
C GLN A 59 -15.96 30.31 -13.42
N GLU A 60 -15.67 30.78 -12.21
CA GLU A 60 -14.43 31.40 -11.81
C GLU A 60 -14.25 31.30 -10.28
N PHE A 61 -13.01 31.45 -9.82
CA PHE A 61 -12.72 31.60 -8.39
C PHE A 61 -13.25 32.94 -7.88
N LYS A 62 -13.79 32.98 -6.65
CA LYS A 62 -14.24 34.23 -6.02
C LYS A 62 -13.11 35.24 -5.88
N GLU A 63 -11.92 34.74 -5.58
CA GLU A 63 -10.68 35.52 -5.49
C GLU A 63 -9.61 34.85 -6.36
N PRO A 64 -8.77 35.62 -7.08
CA PRO A 64 -7.64 35.07 -7.81
C PRO A 64 -6.73 34.25 -6.90
N LYS A 65 -6.48 33.01 -7.28
CA LYS A 65 -5.67 32.08 -6.51
C LYS A 65 -4.19 32.31 -6.75
N GLN A 66 -3.35 32.12 -5.74
CA GLN A 66 -1.90 32.19 -5.92
C GLN A 66 -1.34 30.78 -6.14
N VAL A 67 -0.34 30.66 -7.00
CA VAL A 67 0.57 29.51 -7.02
C VAL A 67 1.89 30.00 -6.44
N ARG A 68 2.12 29.72 -5.16
CA ARG A 68 3.29 30.19 -4.41
C ARG A 68 4.38 29.13 -4.42
N ILE A 69 5.53 29.46 -5.00
CA ILE A 69 6.71 28.60 -5.05
C ILE A 69 7.68 29.01 -3.94
N TRP A 70 7.87 28.13 -2.96
CA TRP A 70 8.79 28.31 -1.85
C TRP A 70 10.20 27.88 -2.27
N GLU A 71 11.17 28.79 -2.17
CA GLU A 71 12.53 28.56 -2.69
C GLU A 71 13.36 27.61 -1.83
N THR A 72 13.00 27.43 -0.56
CA THR A 72 13.72 26.57 0.38
C THR A 72 12.78 25.71 1.21
N GLN A 73 13.22 24.48 1.52
CA GLN A 73 12.47 23.56 2.39
C GLN A 73 12.23 24.17 3.78
N THR A 74 13.21 24.92 4.31
CA THR A 74 13.10 25.57 5.62
C THR A 74 11.98 26.61 5.68
N GLU A 75 11.79 27.41 4.62
CA GLU A 75 10.73 28.41 4.59
C GLU A 75 9.35 27.76 4.43
N TYR A 76 9.26 26.76 3.54
CA TYR A 76 8.02 26.00 3.35
C TYR A 76 7.60 25.26 4.62
N GLN A 77 8.54 24.62 5.32
CA GLN A 77 8.28 23.97 6.60
C GLN A 77 7.72 24.94 7.63
N LYS A 78 8.32 26.13 7.79
CA LYS A 78 7.85 27.16 8.73
C LYS A 78 6.44 27.66 8.39
N TYR A 79 6.08 27.67 7.11
CA TYR A 79 4.73 27.97 6.67
C TYR A 79 3.76 26.85 7.07
N LEU A 80 4.08 25.59 6.71
CA LEU A 80 3.22 24.43 6.96
C LEU A 80 2.97 24.18 8.45
N GLU A 81 3.96 24.37 9.31
CA GLU A 81 3.84 24.16 10.76
C GLU A 81 2.82 25.09 11.46
N GLN A 82 2.27 26.06 10.72
CA GLN A 82 1.14 26.88 11.19
C GLN A 82 -0.22 26.15 11.06
N TYR A 83 -0.29 25.16 10.16
CA TYR A 83 -1.52 24.43 9.81
C TYR A 83 -1.48 22.97 10.27
N VAL A 84 -0.30 22.34 10.24
CA VAL A 84 -0.12 20.94 10.63
C VAL A 84 0.71 20.82 11.91
N PRO A 85 0.42 19.82 12.77
CA PRO A 85 1.15 19.62 14.02
C PRO A 85 2.61 19.20 13.80
N LYS A 86 2.93 18.67 12.62
CA LYS A 86 4.26 18.18 12.26
C LYS A 86 4.45 18.20 10.75
N TYR A 87 5.58 18.75 10.31
CA TYR A 87 6.06 18.62 8.93
C TYR A 87 6.64 17.22 8.68
N TYR A 88 6.34 16.66 7.52
CA TYR A 88 6.93 15.42 7.04
C TYR A 88 7.61 15.64 5.69
N ASP A 89 8.69 14.91 5.43
CA ASP A 89 9.53 15.07 4.22
C ASP A 89 8.79 14.82 2.89
N TRP A 90 7.62 14.15 2.94
CA TRP A 90 6.76 13.93 1.79
C TRP A 90 5.79 15.09 1.51
N MET A 91 5.58 16.00 2.47
CA MET A 91 4.72 17.17 2.32
C MET A 91 5.47 18.22 1.50
N ILE A 92 5.16 18.31 0.20
CA ILE A 92 5.80 19.27 -0.73
C ILE A 92 4.82 20.25 -1.37
N MET A 93 3.51 20.03 -1.20
CA MET A 93 2.45 20.89 -1.71
C MET A 93 1.26 20.90 -0.75
N ASP A 94 0.47 21.98 -0.74
CA ASP A 94 -0.77 22.09 0.04
C ASP A 94 -1.71 23.19 -0.48
N THR A 95 -2.92 23.20 0.08
CA THR A 95 -3.94 24.23 -0.14
C THR A 95 -4.55 24.80 1.16
N PHE A 96 -3.82 24.79 2.28
CA PHE A 96 -4.37 25.10 3.59
C PHE A 96 -4.85 26.56 3.75
N ASP A 97 -4.19 27.51 3.09
CA ASP A 97 -4.61 28.92 3.08
C ASP A 97 -5.54 29.28 1.92
N GLY A 98 -5.99 28.27 1.17
CA GLY A 98 -6.83 28.42 -0.01
C GLY A 98 -6.08 28.82 -1.29
N ASN A 99 -4.76 28.99 -1.26
CA ASN A 99 -3.89 29.08 -2.44
C ASN A 99 -3.16 27.76 -2.68
N ILE A 100 -2.51 27.62 -3.83
CA ILE A 100 -1.66 26.46 -4.14
C ILE A 100 -0.23 26.80 -3.68
N ASN A 101 0.25 26.12 -2.65
CA ASN A 101 1.60 26.31 -2.11
C ASN A 101 2.47 25.12 -2.49
N VAL A 102 3.66 25.36 -3.03
CA VAL A 102 4.54 24.31 -3.55
C VAL A 102 6.00 24.57 -3.19
N LEU A 103 6.73 23.54 -2.78
CA LEU A 103 8.18 23.58 -2.63
C LEU A 103 8.87 23.53 -4.00
N ASP A 104 9.90 24.35 -4.24
CA ASP A 104 10.64 24.33 -5.53
C ASP A 104 11.07 22.90 -5.93
N TYR A 105 10.94 22.58 -7.21
CA TYR A 105 11.23 21.26 -7.76
C TYR A 105 12.64 20.72 -7.41
N GLU A 106 13.68 21.58 -7.41
CA GLU A 106 15.03 21.11 -7.07
C GLU A 106 15.20 20.89 -5.57
N GLU A 107 14.43 21.59 -4.72
CA GLU A 107 14.38 21.30 -3.28
C GLU A 107 13.59 20.02 -3.01
N CYS A 108 12.49 19.77 -3.72
CA CYS A 108 11.74 18.52 -3.65
C CYS A 108 12.65 17.31 -3.86
N LYS A 109 13.55 17.38 -4.85
CA LYS A 109 14.49 16.29 -5.17
C LYS A 109 15.56 16.04 -4.09
N LYS A 110 15.70 16.91 -3.10
CA LYS A 110 16.58 16.68 -1.95
C LYS A 110 15.90 15.83 -0.87
N THR A 111 14.57 15.78 -0.87
CA THR A 111 13.79 14.94 0.05
C THR A 111 13.97 13.46 -0.31
N ASN A 112 13.88 12.58 0.70
CA ASN A 112 13.92 11.14 0.47
C ASN A 112 12.70 10.64 -0.31
N ALA A 113 11.54 11.26 -0.09
CA ALA A 113 10.28 10.90 -0.72
C ALA A 113 10.27 11.23 -2.22
N HIS A 114 10.87 12.37 -2.63
CA HIS A 114 10.70 12.91 -3.98
C HIS A 114 12.01 13.02 -4.79
N LYS A 115 13.11 12.41 -4.32
CA LYS A 115 14.41 12.40 -5.04
C LYS A 115 14.37 11.91 -6.49
N ASN A 116 13.40 11.05 -6.81
CA ASN A 116 13.22 10.46 -8.13
C ASN A 116 12.05 11.08 -8.90
N MET A 117 11.40 12.11 -8.35
CA MET A 117 10.27 12.78 -8.98
C MET A 117 10.71 13.41 -10.30
N THR A 118 9.94 13.13 -11.34
CA THR A 118 10.08 13.77 -12.64
C THR A 118 9.38 15.13 -12.63
N ILE A 119 9.80 16.03 -13.52
CA ILE A 119 9.13 17.33 -13.66
C ILE A 119 7.66 17.18 -14.07
N GLU A 120 7.32 16.15 -14.83
CA GLU A 120 5.94 15.85 -15.23
C GLU A 120 5.08 15.45 -14.02
N GLU A 121 5.60 14.59 -13.15
CA GLU A 121 4.92 14.22 -11.89
C GLU A 121 4.76 15.44 -10.98
N TYR A 122 5.80 16.27 -10.86
CA TYR A 122 5.73 17.52 -10.12
C TYR A 122 4.62 18.44 -10.63
N GLN A 123 4.54 18.67 -11.95
CA GLN A 123 3.48 19.49 -12.55
C GLN A 123 2.08 18.89 -12.34
N LYS A 124 1.94 17.55 -12.42
CA LYS A 124 0.67 16.86 -12.13
C LYS A 124 0.23 17.04 -10.68
N ASN A 125 1.15 17.05 -9.72
CA ASN A 125 0.83 17.33 -8.32
C ASN A 125 0.33 18.77 -8.12
N ILE A 126 0.86 19.76 -8.86
CA ILE A 126 0.31 21.13 -8.80
C ILE A 126 -1.13 21.18 -9.33
N ILE A 127 -1.43 20.41 -10.39
CA ILE A 127 -2.79 20.30 -10.93
C ILE A 127 -3.71 19.53 -9.97
N HIS A 128 -3.17 18.60 -9.18
CA HIS A 128 -3.90 17.92 -8.13
C HIS A 128 -4.34 18.92 -7.04
N GLU A 129 -3.45 19.80 -6.59
CA GLU A 129 -3.81 20.89 -5.67
C GLU A 129 -4.84 21.86 -6.27
N LEU A 130 -4.82 22.07 -7.58
CA LEU A 130 -5.86 22.85 -8.26
C LEU A 130 -7.26 22.23 -8.14
N VAL A 131 -7.36 20.90 -8.12
CA VAL A 131 -8.63 20.22 -7.84
C VAL A 131 -9.09 20.52 -6.41
N HIS A 132 -8.20 20.44 -5.42
CA HIS A 132 -8.52 20.78 -4.03
C HIS A 132 -8.93 22.25 -3.86
N ALA A 133 -8.20 23.18 -4.46
CA ALA A 133 -8.56 24.60 -4.45
C ALA A 133 -9.96 24.83 -5.05
N THR A 134 -10.34 24.06 -6.08
CA THR A 134 -11.68 24.13 -6.69
C THR A 134 -12.74 23.51 -5.78
N GLN A 135 -12.45 22.39 -5.12
CA GLN A 135 -13.35 21.75 -4.14
C GLN A 135 -13.64 22.70 -2.96
N GLN A 136 -12.62 23.37 -2.44
CA GLN A 136 -12.73 24.33 -1.34
C GLN A 136 -13.63 25.53 -1.67
N GLU A 137 -13.70 25.97 -2.93
CA GLU A 137 -14.63 27.04 -3.35
C GLU A 137 -16.10 26.65 -3.22
N ILE A 138 -16.39 25.37 -3.45
CA ILE A 138 -17.73 24.79 -3.38
C ILE A 138 -18.07 24.48 -1.93
N ASN A 139 -17.20 23.74 -1.25
CA ASN A 139 -17.34 23.37 0.13
C ASN A 139 -15.97 23.34 0.81
N PRO A 140 -15.67 24.24 1.75
CA PRO A 140 -14.38 24.27 2.43
C PRO A 140 -14.23 23.19 3.50
N ASN A 141 -15.30 22.47 3.87
CA ASN A 141 -15.25 21.44 4.90
C ASN A 141 -15.01 20.06 4.28
N SER A 142 -13.82 19.49 4.51
CA SER A 142 -13.43 18.14 4.10
C SER A 142 -13.69 17.06 5.17
N GLU A 143 -14.24 17.42 6.33
CA GLU A 143 -14.46 16.48 7.44
C GLU A 143 -15.34 15.30 7.01
N GLY A 144 -14.80 14.08 7.16
CA GLY A 144 -15.48 12.83 6.77
C GLY A 144 -15.52 12.54 5.27
N VAL A 145 -14.95 13.41 4.43
CA VAL A 145 -15.02 13.29 2.95
C VAL A 145 -13.68 13.50 2.25
N GLU A 146 -12.58 13.60 3.01
CA GLU A 146 -11.21 13.74 2.49
C GLU A 146 -10.87 12.65 1.46
N TRP A 147 -11.22 11.39 1.74
CA TRP A 147 -11.02 10.29 0.78
C TRP A 147 -11.66 10.55 -0.59
N PHE A 148 -12.79 11.26 -0.64
CA PHE A 148 -13.49 11.57 -1.88
C PHE A 148 -12.88 12.78 -2.57
N TRP A 149 -12.36 13.73 -1.80
CA TRP A 149 -11.59 14.84 -2.36
C TRP A 149 -10.37 14.30 -3.10
N GLU A 150 -9.64 13.41 -2.45
CA GLU A 150 -8.51 12.69 -3.00
C GLU A 150 -8.91 11.81 -4.18
N ALA A 151 -10.06 11.14 -4.11
CA ALA A 151 -10.58 10.32 -5.20
C ALA A 151 -10.74 11.13 -6.49
N LEU A 152 -11.29 12.34 -6.40
CA LEU A 152 -11.42 13.24 -7.55
C LEU A 152 -10.08 13.85 -7.96
N ALA A 153 -9.25 14.30 -7.02
CA ALA A 153 -7.96 14.92 -7.33
C ALA A 153 -6.99 13.95 -8.02
N THR A 154 -6.89 12.73 -7.52
CA THR A 154 -6.09 11.65 -8.13
C THR A 154 -6.63 11.25 -9.51
N ASN A 155 -7.95 11.20 -9.74
CA ASN A 155 -8.47 10.83 -11.07
C ASN A 155 -8.44 11.98 -12.09
N LEU A 156 -8.69 13.21 -11.66
CA LEU A 156 -8.78 14.36 -12.56
C LEU A 156 -7.43 14.95 -12.90
N ALA A 157 -6.41 14.86 -12.04
CA ALA A 157 -5.14 15.56 -12.24
C ALA A 157 -3.92 14.65 -12.31
N ASN A 158 -3.83 13.66 -11.41
CA ASN A 158 -2.66 12.81 -11.29
C ASN A 158 -3.05 11.32 -11.24
N PRO A 159 -3.55 10.77 -12.37
CA PRO A 159 -4.08 9.41 -12.39
C PRO A 159 -2.98 8.39 -12.11
N TYR A 160 -3.22 7.54 -11.12
CA TYR A 160 -2.44 6.33 -10.90
C TYR A 160 -2.52 5.42 -12.12
N ASP A 161 -1.51 4.59 -12.30
CA ASP A 161 -1.43 3.67 -13.44
C ASP A 161 -2.01 2.28 -13.13
N HIS A 162 -2.49 2.07 -11.90
CA HIS A 162 -3.05 0.82 -11.38
C HIS A 162 -4.18 1.07 -10.38
N VAL A 163 -4.98 0.03 -10.11
CA VAL A 163 -6.05 0.02 -9.10
C VAL A 163 -5.71 -0.96 -7.97
N VAL A 164 -6.28 -0.73 -6.79
CA VAL A 164 -6.08 -1.58 -5.61
C VAL A 164 -7.41 -2.13 -5.09
N GLN A 165 -7.36 -3.19 -4.29
CA GLN A 165 -8.55 -3.71 -3.64
C GLN A 165 -9.06 -2.73 -2.57
N ILE A 166 -10.37 -2.50 -2.53
CA ILE A 166 -11.01 -1.66 -1.50
C ILE A 166 -11.25 -2.49 -0.23
N ILE A 167 -10.37 -2.33 0.77
CA ILE A 167 -10.37 -3.17 1.99
C ILE A 167 -10.88 -2.47 3.25
N TYR A 168 -10.99 -1.14 3.24
CA TYR A 168 -11.32 -0.34 4.42
C TYR A 168 -12.82 -0.26 4.68
N SER A 169 -13.18 -0.15 5.96
CA SER A 169 -14.52 0.19 6.42
C SER A 169 -14.83 1.66 6.21
N LYS A 170 -16.11 2.03 6.37
CA LYS A 170 -16.56 3.41 6.32
C LYS A 170 -15.85 4.28 7.37
N ASP A 171 -15.78 3.81 8.62
CA ASP A 171 -15.19 4.60 9.70
C ASP A 171 -13.70 4.85 9.49
N GLU A 172 -12.96 3.82 9.04
CA GLU A 172 -11.55 3.95 8.67
C GLU A 172 -11.37 4.98 7.54
N LEU A 173 -12.16 4.86 6.47
CA LEU A 173 -12.04 5.73 5.30
C LEU A 173 -12.43 7.19 5.61
N MET A 174 -13.42 7.41 6.49
CA MET A 174 -13.92 8.74 6.80
C MET A 174 -13.09 9.47 7.85
N TYR A 175 -12.58 8.77 8.86
CA TYR A 175 -12.00 9.39 10.05
C TYR A 175 -10.51 9.08 10.27
N HIS A 176 -9.97 8.12 9.52
CA HIS A 176 -8.59 7.67 9.65
C HIS A 176 -7.84 7.64 8.31
N PHE A 177 -8.36 8.29 7.26
CA PHE A 177 -7.86 8.21 5.88
C PHE A 177 -6.33 8.36 5.76
N ASN A 178 -5.75 9.39 6.40
CA ASN A 178 -4.31 9.68 6.36
C ASN A 178 -3.43 8.69 7.14
N GLU A 179 -4.04 7.82 7.95
CA GLU A 179 -3.36 6.75 8.70
C GLU A 179 -3.38 5.42 7.92
N LEU A 180 -4.17 5.31 6.86
CA LEU A 180 -4.35 4.08 6.09
C LEU A 180 -3.20 3.84 5.12
N LYS A 181 -2.81 2.57 4.95
CA LYS A 181 -1.86 2.16 3.90
C LYS A 181 -2.55 2.24 2.54
N PHE A 182 -1.85 2.69 1.50
CA PHE A 182 -2.42 2.81 0.15
C PHE A 182 -3.73 3.65 0.11
N ASN A 183 -3.82 4.67 0.96
CA ASN A 183 -4.98 5.54 1.07
C ASN A 183 -5.29 6.24 -0.27
N TYR A 184 -4.28 6.84 -0.91
CA TYR A 184 -4.44 7.52 -2.19
C TYR A 184 -4.77 6.55 -3.35
N GLU A 185 -4.18 5.35 -3.39
CA GLU A 185 -4.52 4.33 -4.38
C GLU A 185 -5.96 3.82 -4.19
N THR A 186 -6.40 3.70 -2.93
CA THR A 186 -7.79 3.36 -2.60
C THR A 186 -8.74 4.47 -3.06
N ALA A 187 -8.41 5.73 -2.78
CA ALA A 187 -9.15 6.90 -3.23
C ALA A 187 -9.22 6.95 -4.76
N TYR A 188 -8.10 6.73 -5.44
CA TYR A 188 -8.05 6.64 -6.90
C TYR A 188 -8.98 5.55 -7.43
N THR A 189 -8.94 4.36 -6.83
CA THR A 189 -9.80 3.23 -7.25
C THR A 189 -11.29 3.58 -7.07
N LEU A 190 -11.67 4.16 -5.93
CA LEU A 190 -13.04 4.59 -5.67
C LEU A 190 -13.48 5.72 -6.62
N GLY A 191 -12.62 6.71 -6.85
CA GLY A 191 -12.89 7.81 -7.77
C GLY A 191 -13.08 7.32 -9.21
N LYS A 192 -12.26 6.38 -9.64
CA LYS A 192 -12.38 5.75 -10.96
C LYS A 192 -13.70 5.00 -11.11
N PHE A 193 -14.04 4.17 -10.12
CA PHE A 193 -15.34 3.51 -10.05
C PHE A 193 -16.49 4.52 -10.18
N MET A 194 -16.48 5.58 -9.37
CA MET A 194 -17.55 6.58 -9.35
C MET A 194 -17.67 7.32 -10.68
N LEU A 195 -16.54 7.74 -11.27
CA LEU A 195 -16.51 8.44 -12.56
C LEU A 195 -16.97 7.57 -13.73
N GLU A 196 -16.75 6.26 -13.68
CA GLU A 196 -17.20 5.33 -14.71
C GLU A 196 -18.65 4.85 -14.51
N SER A 197 -19.16 4.85 -13.27
CA SER A 197 -20.43 4.21 -12.92
C SER A 197 -21.56 5.18 -12.58
N TYR A 198 -21.25 6.38 -12.11
CA TYR A 198 -22.25 7.38 -11.71
C TYR A 198 -22.39 8.49 -12.76
N PRO A 199 -23.61 9.01 -12.97
CA PRO A 199 -23.79 10.21 -13.77
C PRO A 199 -23.07 11.39 -13.12
N HIS A 200 -22.56 12.30 -13.94
CA HIS A 200 -21.76 13.45 -13.49
C HIS A 200 -22.52 14.32 -12.48
N GLU A 201 -23.83 14.48 -12.65
CA GLU A 201 -24.71 15.25 -11.77
C GLU A 201 -24.74 14.67 -10.34
N LYS A 202 -24.71 13.34 -10.21
CA LYS A 202 -24.66 12.68 -8.89
C LYS A 202 -23.32 12.92 -8.19
N ILE A 203 -22.22 12.92 -8.95
CA ILE A 203 -20.89 13.24 -8.41
C ILE A 203 -20.87 14.69 -7.92
N LEU A 204 -21.41 15.63 -8.70
CA LEU A 204 -21.51 17.03 -8.31
C LEU A 204 -22.40 17.25 -7.11
N GLU A 205 -23.51 16.52 -6.99
CA GLU A 205 -24.37 16.56 -5.82
C GLU A 205 -23.60 16.15 -4.55
N MET A 206 -22.78 15.09 -4.63
CA MET A 206 -21.92 14.65 -3.52
C MET A 206 -20.86 15.69 -3.15
N VAL A 207 -20.27 16.38 -4.13
CA VAL A 207 -19.31 17.49 -3.90
C VAL A 207 -20.00 18.65 -3.19
N LYS A 208 -21.18 19.05 -3.65
CA LYS A 208 -21.94 20.19 -3.09
C LYS A 208 -22.52 19.86 -1.71
N ASN A 209 -22.90 18.61 -1.46
CA ASN A 209 -23.58 18.16 -0.24
C ASN A 209 -22.87 16.95 0.41
N PRO A 210 -21.80 17.16 1.22
CA PRO A 210 -21.06 16.08 1.88
C PRO A 210 -21.90 15.09 2.70
N SER A 211 -23.02 15.54 3.27
CA SER A 211 -23.94 14.67 4.02
C SER A 211 -24.49 13.51 3.20
N ILE A 212 -24.71 13.70 1.89
CA ILE A 212 -25.18 12.64 0.98
C ILE A 212 -24.08 11.61 0.80
N LEU A 213 -22.85 12.06 0.55
CA LEU A 213 -21.68 11.20 0.42
C LEU A 213 -21.46 10.36 1.69
N ILE A 214 -21.53 10.99 2.86
CA ILE A 214 -21.39 10.33 4.17
C ILE A 214 -22.47 9.25 4.37
N ALA A 215 -23.73 9.56 4.02
CA ALA A 215 -24.83 8.60 4.12
C ALA A 215 -24.62 7.40 3.18
N ASP A 216 -24.14 7.65 1.96
CA ASP A 216 -23.97 6.65 0.91
C ASP A 216 -22.64 5.88 0.96
N THR A 217 -21.70 6.24 1.84
CA THR A 217 -20.33 5.69 1.84
C THR A 217 -20.29 4.16 1.91
N ASP A 218 -21.11 3.51 2.74
CA ASP A 218 -21.16 2.03 2.81
C ASP A 218 -21.61 1.38 1.49
N ARG A 219 -22.58 2.02 0.82
CA ARG A 219 -23.07 1.57 -0.48
C ARG A 219 -21.99 1.75 -1.54
N ILE A 220 -21.33 2.91 -1.56
CA ILE A 220 -20.21 3.21 -2.49
C ILE A 220 -19.07 2.21 -2.31
N LEU A 221 -18.69 1.90 -1.07
CA LEU A 221 -17.66 0.88 -0.78
C LEU A 221 -18.05 -0.49 -1.32
N THR A 222 -19.31 -0.90 -1.13
CA THR A 222 -19.82 -2.18 -1.62
C THR A 222 -19.84 -2.24 -3.14
N GLU A 223 -20.38 -1.21 -3.79
CA GLU A 223 -20.44 -1.11 -5.25
C GLU A 223 -19.03 -1.04 -5.86
N GLY A 224 -18.11 -0.28 -5.25
CA GLY A 224 -16.72 -0.17 -5.69
C GLY A 224 -15.97 -1.51 -5.62
N ARG A 225 -16.15 -2.30 -4.56
CA ARG A 225 -15.60 -3.67 -4.48
C ARG A 225 -16.14 -4.57 -5.58
N ASN A 226 -17.44 -4.50 -5.85
CA ASN A 226 -18.07 -5.27 -6.92
C ASN A 226 -17.56 -4.85 -8.29
N TRP A 227 -17.44 -3.54 -8.55
CA TRP A 227 -16.87 -3.00 -9.78
C TRP A 227 -15.42 -3.46 -9.96
N PHE A 228 -14.60 -3.42 -8.91
CA PHE A 228 -13.21 -3.93 -8.96
C PHE A 228 -13.19 -5.40 -9.37
N ASN A 229 -13.98 -6.24 -8.70
CA ASN A 229 -14.02 -7.67 -8.96
C ASN A 229 -14.52 -7.99 -10.37
N GLN A 230 -15.49 -7.24 -10.89
CA GLN A 230 -16.03 -7.44 -12.24
C GLN A 230 -15.04 -7.03 -13.34
N ASN A 231 -14.29 -5.94 -13.15
CA ASN A 231 -13.47 -5.37 -14.20
C ASN A 231 -12.01 -5.86 -14.19
N TYR A 232 -11.48 -6.25 -13.02
CA TYR A 232 -10.06 -6.55 -12.88
C TYR A 232 -9.76 -7.99 -12.53
N LEU A 233 -10.64 -8.72 -11.84
CA LEU A 233 -10.28 -10.01 -11.26
C LEU A 233 -9.98 -11.11 -12.27
N LEU A 234 -10.50 -11.00 -13.50
CA LEU A 234 -10.39 -12.02 -14.55
C LEU A 234 -10.84 -13.43 -14.09
N LEU A 235 -11.80 -13.47 -13.16
CA LEU A 235 -12.43 -14.67 -12.60
C LEU A 235 -13.95 -14.51 -12.64
N PRO A 236 -14.73 -15.60 -12.47
CA PRO A 236 -16.17 -15.49 -12.28
C PRO A 236 -16.53 -14.48 -11.17
N PRO A 237 -17.52 -13.59 -11.38
CA PRO A 237 -17.80 -12.48 -10.47
C PRO A 237 -18.48 -12.93 -9.16
N THR A 238 -18.91 -14.19 -9.08
CA THR A 238 -19.49 -14.77 -7.87
C THR A 238 -18.44 -15.62 -7.17
N PRO A 239 -18.24 -15.44 -5.85
CA PRO A 239 -17.27 -16.25 -5.11
C PRO A 239 -17.70 -17.73 -5.11
N LYS A 240 -16.71 -18.62 -5.12
CA LYS A 240 -16.91 -20.07 -5.05
C LYS A 240 -17.09 -20.58 -3.63
N ALA A 241 -16.49 -19.89 -2.66
CA ALA A 241 -16.61 -20.19 -1.24
C ALA A 241 -16.45 -18.91 -0.43
N GLU A 242 -17.19 -18.73 0.65
CA GLU A 242 -17.16 -17.53 1.48
C GLU A 242 -17.63 -17.82 2.91
N ASN A 243 -17.03 -17.13 3.88
CA ASN A 243 -17.56 -17.03 5.24
C ASN A 243 -17.38 -15.58 5.75
N GLU A 244 -17.47 -15.34 7.05
CA GLU A 244 -17.31 -13.98 7.62
C GLU A 244 -15.88 -13.42 7.44
N ASN A 245 -14.86 -14.27 7.41
CA ASN A 245 -13.44 -13.90 7.46
C ASN A 245 -12.70 -14.03 6.12
N PHE A 246 -13.23 -14.81 5.18
CA PHE A 246 -12.60 -15.07 3.89
C PHE A 246 -13.63 -15.10 2.75
N VAL A 247 -13.21 -14.67 1.56
CA VAL A 247 -13.95 -14.83 0.30
C VAL A 247 -13.01 -15.39 -0.76
N ILE A 248 -13.43 -16.47 -1.43
CA ILE A 248 -12.62 -17.19 -2.41
C ILE A 248 -13.25 -17.05 -3.79
N TYR A 249 -12.58 -16.35 -4.69
CA TYR A 249 -12.87 -16.34 -6.13
C TYR A 249 -11.96 -17.35 -6.82
N ALA A 250 -12.51 -18.13 -7.73
CA ALA A 250 -11.73 -19.15 -8.44
C ALA A 250 -12.27 -19.45 -9.83
N SER A 251 -11.39 -19.89 -10.74
CA SER A 251 -11.78 -20.54 -11.99
C SER A 251 -12.75 -21.69 -11.71
N ASP A 252 -13.69 -21.96 -12.61
CA ASP A 252 -14.72 -22.98 -12.41
C ASP A 252 -14.13 -24.37 -12.12
N SER A 253 -13.02 -24.69 -12.78
CA SER A 253 -12.25 -25.93 -12.62
C SER A 253 -11.67 -26.14 -11.20
N LEU A 254 -11.56 -25.06 -10.41
CA LEU A 254 -10.99 -25.05 -9.06
C LEU A 254 -12.05 -24.98 -7.95
N SER A 255 -13.33 -25.14 -8.26
CA SER A 255 -14.43 -24.95 -7.29
C SER A 255 -14.30 -25.79 -6.01
N GLN A 256 -13.91 -27.08 -6.12
CA GLN A 256 -13.67 -27.91 -4.94
C GLN A 256 -12.44 -27.43 -4.15
N PHE A 257 -11.36 -27.09 -4.86
CA PHE A 257 -10.14 -26.59 -4.22
C PHE A 257 -10.38 -25.24 -3.51
N ALA A 258 -11.27 -24.39 -4.04
CA ALA A 258 -11.69 -23.16 -3.38
C ALA A 258 -12.40 -23.42 -2.04
N THR A 259 -13.27 -24.43 -1.99
CA THR A 259 -13.94 -24.86 -0.74
C THR A 259 -12.92 -25.37 0.27
N ASP A 260 -12.01 -26.26 -0.16
CA ASP A 260 -10.97 -26.80 0.72
C ASP A 260 -9.97 -25.73 1.20
N THR A 261 -9.73 -24.70 0.38
CA THR A 261 -8.92 -23.53 0.74
C THR A 261 -9.60 -22.73 1.84
N LEU A 262 -10.91 -22.48 1.72
CA LEU A 262 -11.69 -21.83 2.77
C LEU A 262 -11.61 -22.61 4.08
N ASP A 263 -11.78 -23.94 4.04
CA ASP A 263 -11.68 -24.80 5.22
C ASP A 263 -10.28 -24.77 5.84
N MET A 264 -9.23 -24.78 5.01
CA MET A 264 -7.84 -24.69 5.47
C MET A 264 -7.55 -23.37 6.20
N LEU A 265 -8.03 -22.24 5.68
CA LEU A 265 -7.86 -20.94 6.30
C LEU A 265 -8.66 -20.84 7.59
N THR A 266 -9.94 -21.22 7.54
CA THR A 266 -10.88 -21.15 8.67
C THR A 266 -10.40 -21.98 9.86
N LYS A 267 -10.00 -23.24 9.65
CA LYS A 267 -9.54 -24.12 10.75
C LYS A 267 -8.25 -23.63 11.42
N ASN A 268 -7.43 -22.86 10.70
CA ASN A 268 -6.18 -22.32 11.21
C ASN A 268 -6.32 -20.89 11.76
N GLN A 269 -7.45 -20.24 11.54
CA GLN A 269 -7.62 -18.81 11.79
C GLN A 269 -7.28 -18.44 13.23
N LYS A 270 -7.95 -19.08 14.19
CA LYS A 270 -7.74 -18.81 15.61
C LYS A 270 -6.27 -19.01 16.00
N ARG A 271 -5.64 -20.10 15.55
CA ARG A 271 -4.23 -20.39 15.87
C ARG A 271 -3.28 -19.31 15.35
N ILE A 272 -3.48 -18.83 14.11
CA ILE A 272 -2.62 -17.81 13.51
C ILE A 272 -2.82 -16.45 14.17
N LEU A 273 -4.08 -16.03 14.35
CA LEU A 273 -4.40 -14.76 15.01
C LEU A 273 -3.92 -14.76 16.48
N ASP A 274 -4.16 -15.86 17.20
CA ASP A 274 -3.63 -16.06 18.54
C ASP A 274 -2.11 -16.02 18.52
N PHE A 275 -1.41 -16.62 17.54
CA PHE A 275 0.05 -16.55 17.49
C PHE A 275 0.55 -15.10 17.54
N PHE A 276 0.02 -14.26 16.64
CA PHE A 276 0.41 -12.86 16.51
C PHE A 276 -0.19 -11.92 17.56
N GLY A 277 -1.18 -12.37 18.33
CA GLY A 277 -1.88 -11.54 19.31
C GLY A 277 -2.86 -10.56 18.66
N VAL A 278 -3.46 -10.96 17.54
CA VAL A 278 -4.48 -10.20 16.82
C VAL A 278 -5.85 -10.74 17.23
N SER A 279 -6.74 -9.89 17.74
CA SER A 279 -8.07 -10.32 18.21
C SER A 279 -9.08 -10.50 17.08
N HIS A 280 -9.01 -9.63 16.08
CA HIS A 280 -9.86 -9.63 14.90
C HIS A 280 -9.06 -9.10 13.71
N TYR A 281 -9.37 -9.60 12.51
CA TYR A 281 -8.80 -9.12 11.27
C TYR A 281 -9.90 -9.03 10.21
N ARG A 282 -9.77 -8.07 9.30
CA ARG A 282 -10.71 -7.87 8.20
C ARG A 282 -10.85 -9.12 7.34
N LYS A 283 -11.93 -9.15 6.56
CA LYS A 283 -12.16 -10.19 5.56
C LYS A 283 -11.06 -10.20 4.49
N VAL A 284 -10.49 -11.37 4.21
CA VAL A 284 -9.42 -11.53 3.20
C VAL A 284 -9.96 -12.18 1.93
N GLN A 285 -9.59 -11.62 0.78
CA GLN A 285 -9.92 -12.16 -0.53
C GLN A 285 -8.81 -13.07 -1.04
N VAL A 286 -9.21 -14.22 -1.59
CA VAL A 286 -8.33 -15.20 -2.22
C VAL A 286 -8.78 -15.44 -3.65
N ASN A 287 -7.83 -15.37 -4.59
CA ASN A 287 -8.07 -15.44 -6.03
C ASN A 287 -7.26 -16.61 -6.61
N LEU A 288 -7.97 -17.63 -7.12
CA LEU A 288 -7.38 -18.89 -7.58
C LEU A 288 -7.58 -19.05 -9.08
N TYR A 289 -6.46 -19.00 -9.82
CA TYR A 289 -6.42 -19.10 -11.27
C TYR A 289 -5.93 -20.50 -11.67
N ASP A 290 -6.60 -21.12 -12.62
CA ASP A 290 -6.15 -22.38 -13.24
C ASP A 290 -5.18 -22.16 -14.42
N ASN A 291 -4.95 -20.90 -14.78
CA ASN A 291 -4.14 -20.49 -15.91
C ASN A 291 -3.13 -19.39 -15.51
N GLN A 292 -1.85 -19.68 -15.70
CA GLN A 292 -0.76 -18.78 -15.30
C GLN A 292 -0.74 -17.47 -16.09
N GLU A 293 -1.10 -17.50 -17.36
CA GLU A 293 -1.15 -16.27 -18.18
C GLU A 293 -2.21 -15.30 -17.65
N THR A 294 -3.41 -15.80 -17.31
CA THR A 294 -4.51 -15.02 -16.74
C THR A 294 -4.11 -14.44 -15.38
N PHE A 295 -3.50 -15.25 -14.53
CA PHE A 295 -2.92 -14.80 -13.26
C PHE A 295 -1.90 -13.66 -13.45
N LEU A 296 -0.93 -13.82 -14.36
CA LEU A 296 0.08 -12.79 -14.61
C LEU A 296 -0.53 -11.52 -15.24
N ARG A 297 -1.58 -11.65 -16.06
CA ARG A 297 -2.34 -10.50 -16.58
C ARG A 297 -3.07 -9.76 -15.46
N PHE A 298 -3.69 -10.49 -14.54
CA PHE A 298 -4.31 -9.90 -13.35
C PHE A 298 -3.28 -9.11 -12.53
N LEU A 299 -2.14 -9.72 -12.18
CA LEU A 299 -1.08 -9.05 -11.42
C LEU A 299 -0.58 -7.77 -12.09
N LYS A 300 -0.44 -7.77 -13.43
CA LYS A 300 -0.08 -6.57 -14.20
C LYS A 300 -1.15 -5.47 -14.17
N SER A 301 -2.42 -5.81 -13.93
CA SER A 301 -3.52 -4.85 -13.89
C SER A 301 -3.64 -4.14 -12.53
N ILE A 302 -3.16 -4.79 -11.47
CA ILE A 302 -3.24 -4.29 -10.10
C ILE A 302 -1.89 -3.75 -9.57
N GLY A 303 -0.79 -4.02 -10.28
CA GLY A 303 0.53 -3.48 -9.98
C GLY A 303 0.91 -2.31 -10.90
N PRO A 304 1.89 -1.47 -10.52
CA PRO A 304 2.39 -0.40 -11.38
C PRO A 304 2.84 -0.95 -12.74
N LYS A 305 2.60 -0.22 -13.84
CA LYS A 305 2.87 -0.69 -15.23
C LYS A 305 4.31 -1.14 -15.48
N LYS A 306 5.26 -0.71 -14.63
CA LYS A 306 6.70 -1.05 -14.70
C LYS A 306 7.09 -2.25 -13.81
N SER A 307 6.15 -2.96 -13.18
CA SER A 307 6.47 -4.10 -12.32
C SER A 307 7.00 -5.28 -13.14
N ASN A 308 8.25 -5.67 -12.91
CA ASN A 308 8.83 -6.90 -13.45
C ASN A 308 8.33 -8.11 -12.65
N ILE A 309 7.14 -8.61 -12.98
CA ILE A 309 6.62 -9.85 -12.41
C ILE A 309 7.35 -11.03 -13.07
N PRO A 310 8.08 -11.87 -12.31
CA PRO A 310 8.77 -13.02 -12.89
C PRO A 310 7.79 -14.01 -13.52
N SER A 311 8.13 -14.54 -14.70
CA SER A 311 7.27 -15.50 -15.41
C SER A 311 7.03 -16.81 -14.66
N TYR A 312 7.88 -17.14 -13.68
CA TYR A 312 7.74 -18.31 -12.82
C TYR A 312 6.89 -18.05 -11.55
N CYS A 313 6.38 -16.82 -11.36
CA CYS A 313 5.52 -16.50 -10.23
C CYS A 313 4.23 -17.34 -10.31
N THR A 314 3.83 -17.94 -9.18
CA THR A 314 2.62 -18.77 -9.05
C THR A 314 1.79 -18.45 -7.80
N GLY A 315 2.22 -17.46 -7.01
CA GLY A 315 1.62 -17.08 -5.75
C GLY A 315 2.09 -15.69 -5.33
N THR A 316 1.18 -14.84 -4.85
CA THR A 316 1.48 -13.54 -4.25
C THR A 316 0.47 -13.17 -3.17
N PHE A 317 0.81 -12.16 -2.36
CA PHE A 317 -0.07 -11.53 -1.38
C PHE A 317 -0.34 -10.03 -1.68
N ASP A 318 -0.31 -9.65 -2.97
CA ASP A 318 -0.40 -8.25 -3.42
C ASP A 318 -1.76 -7.61 -3.15
N ASN A 319 -1.75 -6.30 -2.88
CA ASN A 319 -2.94 -5.49 -2.62
C ASN A 319 -3.87 -6.15 -1.60
N PHE A 320 -3.28 -6.73 -0.53
CA PHE A 320 -4.00 -7.34 0.58
C PHE A 320 -4.85 -8.57 0.22
N MET A 321 -4.64 -9.13 -0.97
CA MET A 321 -5.28 -10.34 -1.50
C MET A 321 -4.27 -11.47 -1.60
N ILE A 322 -4.74 -12.71 -1.50
CA ILE A 322 -3.94 -13.89 -1.82
C ILE A 322 -4.25 -14.29 -3.25
N ASN A 323 -3.23 -14.34 -4.11
CA ASN A 323 -3.40 -14.65 -5.53
C ASN A 323 -2.56 -15.86 -5.87
N SER A 324 -3.12 -16.89 -6.49
CA SER A 324 -2.35 -18.08 -6.88
C SER A 324 -2.76 -18.63 -8.23
N SER A 325 -1.77 -19.10 -8.98
CA SER A 325 -1.95 -19.90 -10.19
C SER A 325 -1.63 -21.36 -9.91
N ILE A 326 -2.55 -22.25 -10.27
CA ILE A 326 -2.42 -23.69 -10.06
C ILE A 326 -3.02 -24.43 -11.27
N ASP A 327 -2.16 -24.97 -12.14
CA ASP A 327 -2.65 -25.84 -13.22
C ASP A 327 -3.22 -27.16 -12.68
N GLY A 328 -4.16 -27.76 -13.42
CA GLY A 328 -4.88 -28.96 -12.98
C GLY A 328 -4.00 -30.18 -12.70
N SER A 329 -2.91 -30.38 -13.46
CA SER A 329 -1.96 -31.48 -13.23
C SER A 329 -1.18 -31.30 -11.92
N THR A 330 -0.64 -30.10 -11.70
CA THR A 330 0.08 -29.73 -10.48
C THR A 330 -0.84 -29.82 -9.26
N LEU A 331 -2.12 -29.45 -9.42
CA LEU A 331 -3.09 -29.55 -8.34
C LEU A 331 -3.26 -31.00 -7.87
N LEU A 332 -3.38 -31.96 -8.80
CA LEU A 332 -3.52 -33.38 -8.47
C LEU A 332 -2.30 -33.92 -7.70
N GLU A 333 -1.09 -33.54 -8.10
CA GLU A 333 0.14 -34.01 -7.46
C GLU A 333 0.42 -33.33 -6.12
N LYS A 334 0.10 -32.03 -6.01
CA LYS A 334 0.53 -31.17 -4.90
C LYS A 334 -0.62 -30.55 -4.12
N TYR A 335 -1.81 -31.15 -4.16
CA TYR A 335 -3.05 -30.65 -3.56
C TYR A 335 -2.86 -30.08 -2.15
N LYS A 336 -2.35 -30.92 -1.23
CA LYS A 336 -2.12 -30.52 0.18
C LYS A 336 -1.08 -29.41 0.31
N SER A 337 -0.04 -29.41 -0.53
CA SER A 337 0.97 -28.36 -0.53
C SER A 337 0.37 -27.03 -0.96
N LYS A 338 -0.50 -27.03 -1.97
CA LYS A 338 -1.14 -25.81 -2.47
C LYS A 338 -2.13 -25.20 -1.49
N LEU A 339 -2.86 -26.02 -0.74
CA LEU A 339 -3.69 -25.52 0.38
C LEU A 339 -2.84 -24.78 1.43
N LYS A 340 -1.66 -25.30 1.74
CA LYS A 340 -0.76 -24.68 2.72
C LYS A 340 -0.12 -23.40 2.17
N SER A 341 0.15 -23.32 0.87
CA SER A 341 0.60 -22.08 0.24
C SER A 341 -0.41 -20.93 0.45
N SER A 342 -1.72 -21.16 0.36
CA SER A 342 -2.70 -20.10 0.69
C SER A 342 -2.60 -19.65 2.16
N LEU A 343 -2.34 -20.58 3.08
CA LEU A 343 -2.12 -20.25 4.49
C LEU A 343 -0.79 -19.48 4.69
N HIS A 344 0.27 -19.86 3.96
CA HIS A 344 1.57 -19.18 3.93
C HIS A 344 1.41 -17.71 3.50
N GLU A 345 0.72 -17.45 2.40
CA GLU A 345 0.46 -16.08 1.93
C GLU A 345 -0.38 -15.28 2.93
N TRP A 346 -1.35 -15.91 3.61
CA TRP A 346 -2.14 -15.22 4.63
C TRP A 346 -1.29 -14.79 5.84
N ILE A 347 -0.29 -15.58 6.23
CA ILE A 347 0.64 -15.23 7.31
C ILE A 347 1.46 -14.00 6.93
N HIS A 348 1.89 -13.88 5.67
CA HIS A 348 2.53 -12.65 5.18
C HIS A 348 1.63 -11.44 5.35
N ILE A 349 0.34 -11.56 4.98
CA ILE A 349 -0.63 -10.45 5.13
C ILE A 349 -0.75 -10.04 6.60
N ILE A 350 -0.98 -10.99 7.51
CA ILE A 350 -1.12 -10.68 8.95
C ILE A 350 0.15 -10.03 9.50
N TYR A 351 1.32 -10.57 9.19
CA TYR A 351 2.58 -10.06 9.69
C TYR A 351 2.88 -8.64 9.19
N ASN A 352 2.77 -8.41 7.88
CA ASN A 352 3.08 -7.12 7.25
C ASN A 352 2.01 -6.06 7.53
N ASP A 353 0.77 -6.47 7.78
CA ASP A 353 -0.30 -5.53 8.03
C ASP A 353 -0.40 -5.12 9.50
N CYS A 354 -0.37 -6.09 10.42
CA CYS A 354 -0.70 -5.86 11.83
C CYS A 354 0.50 -5.73 12.77
N ILE A 355 1.66 -6.26 12.40
CA ILE A 355 2.70 -6.58 13.38
C ILE A 355 3.94 -5.73 13.23
N THR A 356 4.53 -5.74 12.04
CA THR A 356 5.84 -5.12 11.82
C THR A 356 5.72 -3.68 11.31
N ASP A 357 6.61 -2.82 11.79
CA ASP A 357 6.84 -1.47 11.28
C ASP A 357 7.62 -1.48 9.95
N LYS A 358 8.45 -2.52 9.74
CA LYS A 358 9.22 -2.73 8.53
C LYS A 358 9.49 -4.21 8.32
N ARG A 359 9.11 -4.72 7.14
CA ARG A 359 9.31 -6.13 6.75
C ARG A 359 10.78 -6.55 6.89
N VAL A 360 11.03 -7.55 7.74
CA VAL A 360 12.30 -8.29 7.81
C VAL A 360 12.13 -9.62 7.09
N LEU A 361 12.81 -9.76 5.94
CA LEU A 361 12.53 -10.82 4.96
C LEU A 361 12.64 -12.24 5.53
N TRP A 362 13.77 -12.57 6.17
CA TRP A 362 14.00 -13.92 6.67
C TRP A 362 13.01 -14.33 7.77
N LEU A 363 12.57 -13.36 8.57
CA LEU A 363 11.63 -13.60 9.66
C LEU A 363 10.23 -13.83 9.11
N ASP A 364 9.80 -13.00 8.16
CA ASP A 364 8.51 -13.11 7.47
C ASP A 364 8.37 -14.47 6.76
N GLU A 365 9.34 -14.83 5.89
CA GLU A 365 9.36 -16.12 5.20
C GLU A 365 9.46 -17.30 6.18
N GLY A 366 10.22 -17.14 7.26
CA GLY A 366 10.37 -18.15 8.29
C GLY A 366 9.07 -18.41 9.05
N PHE A 367 8.32 -17.37 9.43
CA PHE A 367 7.00 -17.53 10.05
C PHE A 367 5.99 -18.11 9.09
N ALA A 368 5.92 -17.59 7.87
CA ALA A 368 5.01 -18.09 6.86
C ALA A 368 5.23 -19.59 6.61
N THR A 369 6.50 -20.02 6.49
CA THR A 369 6.84 -21.44 6.27
C THR A 369 6.56 -22.33 7.49
N ASN A 370 6.91 -21.88 8.70
CA ASN A 370 6.73 -22.68 9.92
C ASN A 370 5.25 -22.78 10.30
N LEU A 371 4.51 -21.66 10.27
CA LEU A 371 3.13 -21.61 10.75
C LEU A 371 2.14 -22.16 9.73
N SER A 372 2.44 -22.14 8.43
CA SER A 372 1.61 -22.79 7.39
C SER A 372 1.76 -24.31 7.37
N GLY A 373 2.90 -24.81 7.87
CA GLY A 373 3.28 -26.21 7.74
C GLY A 373 3.73 -26.58 6.33
N ASP A 374 4.13 -25.61 5.49
CA ASP A 374 4.68 -25.85 4.14
C ASP A 374 5.84 -26.84 4.15
N ARG A 375 6.57 -26.91 5.27
CA ARG A 375 7.66 -27.85 5.51
C ARG A 375 7.34 -28.96 6.50
N SER A 376 6.08 -29.34 6.67
CA SER A 376 5.68 -30.36 7.68
C SER A 376 6.39 -31.71 7.55
N ARG A 377 7.03 -32.01 6.41
CA ARG A 377 7.92 -33.18 6.28
C ARG A 377 9.13 -33.13 7.23
N LEU A 378 9.51 -31.94 7.68
CA LEU A 378 10.61 -31.68 8.61
C LEU A 378 10.12 -31.63 10.06
N ASP A 379 8.84 -31.85 10.34
CA ASP A 379 8.35 -32.04 11.71
C ASP A 379 8.89 -33.36 12.31
N ASP A 380 9.26 -34.30 11.43
CA ASP A 380 10.00 -35.51 11.76
C ASP A 380 11.46 -35.19 12.11
N ASP A 381 11.87 -35.56 13.32
CA ASP A 381 13.20 -35.24 13.86
C ASP A 381 14.33 -35.83 13.02
N GLU A 382 14.20 -37.04 12.47
CA GLU A 382 15.26 -37.66 11.67
C GLU A 382 15.43 -36.95 10.33
N LYS A 383 14.31 -36.62 9.66
CA LYS A 383 14.34 -35.80 8.44
C LYS A 383 14.88 -34.40 8.69
N PHE A 384 14.62 -33.84 9.87
CA PHE A 384 15.15 -32.53 10.24
C PHE A 384 16.65 -32.58 10.52
N LYS A 385 17.15 -33.59 11.24
CA LYS A 385 18.60 -33.84 11.41
C LYS A 385 19.30 -33.99 10.07
N GLU A 386 18.75 -34.80 9.18
CA GLU A 386 19.28 -34.99 7.83
C GLU A 386 19.32 -33.65 7.06
N PHE A 387 18.25 -32.86 7.14
CA PHE A 387 18.19 -31.52 6.57
C PHE A 387 19.31 -30.62 7.12
N ILE A 388 19.56 -30.61 8.43
CA ILE A 388 20.62 -29.81 9.04
C ILE A 388 21.99 -30.26 8.52
N GLN A 389 22.30 -31.55 8.58
CA GLN A 389 23.59 -32.10 8.17
C GLN A 389 23.87 -31.92 6.67
N ASN A 390 22.84 -32.06 5.83
CA ASN A 390 23.01 -32.05 4.38
C ASN A 390 22.79 -30.69 3.73
N ARG A 391 22.11 -29.75 4.38
CA ARG A 391 21.82 -28.42 3.82
C ARG A 391 22.45 -27.30 4.63
N ILE A 392 22.32 -27.31 5.95
CA ILE A 392 22.73 -26.18 6.80
C ILE A 392 24.22 -26.23 7.08
N LEU A 393 24.74 -27.34 7.63
CA LEU A 393 26.15 -27.47 8.02
C LEU A 393 27.12 -27.53 6.84
N LYS A 394 26.61 -27.70 5.61
CA LYS A 394 27.41 -27.70 4.38
C LYS A 394 27.57 -26.31 3.75
N ILE A 395 26.96 -25.27 4.32
CA ILE A 395 27.10 -23.90 3.82
C ILE A 395 28.52 -23.41 4.18
N PRO A 396 29.36 -23.06 3.18
CA PRO A 396 30.77 -22.75 3.42
C PRO A 396 30.95 -21.44 4.19
N ASP A 397 30.20 -20.41 3.81
CA ASP A 397 30.23 -19.08 4.44
C ASP A 397 28.82 -18.71 4.89
N MET A 398 28.61 -18.72 6.21
CA MET A 398 27.29 -18.44 6.79
C MET A 398 26.91 -16.98 6.57
N PRO A 399 25.77 -16.68 5.91
CA PRO A 399 25.35 -15.31 5.69
C PRO A 399 24.84 -14.67 6.98
N ASN A 400 24.92 -13.35 7.07
CA ASN A 400 24.08 -12.60 7.98
C ASN A 400 22.63 -12.69 7.48
N MET A 401 21.67 -13.00 8.37
CA MET A 401 20.28 -13.18 7.96
C MET A 401 19.66 -11.89 7.40
N ASN A 402 20.15 -10.72 7.79
CA ASN A 402 19.67 -9.43 7.27
C ASN A 402 20.19 -9.11 5.86
N ASP A 403 21.23 -9.82 5.39
CA ASP A 403 21.78 -9.63 4.04
C ASP A 403 21.00 -10.43 2.99
N LEU A 404 20.05 -11.27 3.43
CA LEU A 404 19.17 -12.00 2.52
C LEU A 404 18.27 -11.04 1.77
N THR A 405 18.25 -11.18 0.44
CA THR A 405 17.47 -10.33 -0.46
C THR A 405 16.70 -11.20 -1.46
N HIS A 406 15.50 -10.77 -1.85
CA HIS A 406 14.61 -11.51 -2.76
C HIS A 406 15.24 -11.79 -4.14
N GLY A 407 14.64 -12.74 -4.88
CA GLY A 407 15.04 -13.09 -6.24
C GLY A 407 16.22 -14.06 -6.30
N LYS A 408 17.09 -13.93 -7.32
CA LYS A 408 18.24 -14.84 -7.54
C LYS A 408 19.28 -14.83 -6.41
N LYS A 409 19.20 -13.86 -5.49
CA LYS A 409 20.07 -13.77 -4.31
C LYS A 409 19.48 -14.50 -3.10
N PHE A 410 18.19 -14.85 -3.13
CA PHE A 410 17.54 -15.56 -2.04
C PHE A 410 17.81 -17.07 -2.11
N VAL A 411 17.90 -17.61 -3.33
CA VAL A 411 18.34 -18.99 -3.58
C VAL A 411 19.58 -18.91 -4.45
N THR A 412 20.72 -19.28 -3.90
CA THR A 412 22.03 -19.24 -4.56
C THR A 412 22.54 -20.66 -4.82
N GLU A 413 23.71 -20.78 -5.45
CA GLU A 413 24.41 -22.06 -5.54
C GLU A 413 24.91 -22.56 -4.18
N THR A 414 25.07 -21.65 -3.20
CA THR A 414 25.65 -21.96 -1.88
C THR A 414 24.63 -22.18 -0.78
N TYR A 415 23.47 -21.52 -0.83
CA TYR A 415 22.42 -21.67 0.18
C TYR A 415 21.02 -21.38 -0.36
N ASN A 416 20.01 -21.77 0.42
CA ASN A 416 18.62 -21.44 0.16
C ASN A 416 18.06 -20.60 1.33
N GLY A 417 17.69 -19.36 1.05
CA GLY A 417 17.15 -18.41 2.02
C GLY A 417 15.87 -18.88 2.69
N TYR A 418 15.01 -19.64 2.00
CA TYR A 418 13.82 -20.26 2.61
C TYR A 418 14.21 -21.35 3.62
N ASP A 419 15.26 -22.12 3.31
CA ASP A 419 15.78 -23.16 4.21
C ASP A 419 16.34 -22.54 5.48
N LEU A 420 17.15 -21.47 5.35
CA LEU A 420 17.72 -20.72 6.46
C LEU A 420 16.64 -20.05 7.31
N SER A 421 15.68 -19.38 6.67
CA SER A 421 14.55 -18.70 7.33
C SER A 421 13.70 -19.67 8.15
N TYR A 422 13.33 -20.82 7.55
CA TYR A 422 12.62 -21.88 8.27
C TYR A 422 13.41 -22.36 9.49
N PHE A 423 14.70 -22.63 9.31
CA PHE A 423 15.58 -23.17 10.34
C PHE A 423 15.72 -22.24 11.56
N VAL A 424 16.00 -20.95 11.33
CA VAL A 424 16.19 -20.00 12.42
C VAL A 424 14.88 -19.63 13.11
N VAL A 425 13.76 -19.55 12.38
CA VAL A 425 12.46 -19.28 13.01
C VAL A 425 11.96 -20.49 13.79
N ARG A 426 12.21 -21.72 13.34
CA ARG A 426 11.93 -22.92 14.15
C ARG A 426 12.70 -22.86 15.47
N TYR A 427 13.97 -22.45 15.45
CA TYR A 427 14.74 -22.25 16.68
C TYR A 427 14.08 -21.22 17.62
N LEU A 428 13.59 -20.10 17.09
CA LEU A 428 12.85 -19.12 17.91
C LEU A 428 11.60 -19.72 18.54
N LEU A 429 10.80 -20.46 17.75
CA LEU A 429 9.58 -21.12 18.21
C LEU A 429 9.85 -22.18 19.29
N GLU A 430 11.01 -22.85 19.24
CA GLU A 430 11.38 -23.89 20.21
C GLU A 430 12.04 -23.32 21.49
N THR A 431 12.63 -22.13 21.44
CA THR A 431 13.48 -21.59 22.54
C THR A 431 12.95 -20.34 23.20
N MET A 432 11.97 -19.67 22.61
CA MET A 432 11.38 -18.45 23.15
C MET A 432 9.89 -18.64 23.45
N SER A 433 9.43 -17.99 24.52
CA SER A 433 7.98 -17.87 24.75
C SER A 433 7.34 -17.02 23.66
N GLN A 434 6.08 -17.31 23.36
CA GLN A 434 5.31 -16.56 22.37
C GLN A 434 5.25 -15.05 22.67
N ASP A 435 5.14 -14.65 23.94
CA ASP A 435 5.14 -13.23 24.33
C ASP A 435 6.49 -12.54 24.06
N ARG A 436 7.60 -13.27 24.25
CA ARG A 436 8.92 -12.77 23.88
C ARG A 436 9.05 -12.60 22.37
N ILE A 437 8.58 -13.57 21.60
CA ILE A 437 8.55 -13.47 20.13
C ILE A 437 7.74 -12.25 19.72
N ARG A 438 6.49 -12.11 20.18
CA ARG A 438 5.63 -10.95 19.89
C ARG A 438 6.28 -9.60 20.21
N THR A 439 7.08 -9.54 21.27
CA THR A 439 7.80 -8.30 21.65
C THR A 439 8.92 -7.95 20.66
N ILE A 440 9.63 -8.95 20.13
CA ILE A 440 10.74 -8.73 19.18
C ILE A 440 10.21 -8.34 17.81
N ILE A 441 9.20 -9.06 17.32
CA ILE A 441 8.76 -8.98 15.91
C ILE A 441 7.98 -7.69 15.57
N LYS A 442 7.56 -6.94 16.60
CA LYS A 442 6.94 -5.61 16.46
C LYS A 442 7.95 -4.49 16.23
N ASP A 443 9.23 -4.76 16.44
CA ASP A 443 10.32 -3.79 16.39
C ASP A 443 11.36 -4.28 15.39
N SER A 444 11.36 -3.68 14.19
CA SER A 444 12.26 -4.04 13.11
C SER A 444 13.73 -3.91 13.50
N GLN A 445 14.09 -2.92 14.33
CA GLN A 445 15.47 -2.74 14.81
C GLN A 445 15.90 -3.90 15.72
N LYS A 446 15.06 -4.31 16.68
CA LYS A 446 15.35 -5.49 17.51
C LYS A 446 15.47 -6.77 16.68
N THR A 447 14.64 -6.90 15.65
CA THR A 447 14.67 -8.05 14.75
C THR A 447 15.95 -8.05 13.90
N GLU A 448 16.38 -6.89 13.39
CA GLU A 448 17.64 -6.75 12.65
C GLU A 448 18.85 -7.05 13.56
N GLU A 449 18.87 -6.58 14.81
CA GLU A 449 19.95 -6.95 15.75
C GLU A 449 20.02 -8.46 16.00
N LEU A 450 18.87 -9.12 16.12
CA LEU A 450 18.80 -10.58 16.24
C LEU A 450 19.35 -11.29 14.99
N GLY A 451 19.04 -10.78 13.79
CA GLY A 451 19.49 -11.33 12.51
C GLY A 451 21.01 -11.47 12.37
N LYS A 452 21.79 -10.67 13.11
CA LYS A 452 23.27 -10.73 13.11
C LYS A 452 23.83 -12.00 13.74
N THR A 453 23.10 -12.63 14.66
CA THR A 453 23.60 -13.76 15.47
C THR A 453 22.69 -14.99 15.47
N ILE A 454 21.46 -14.87 14.95
CA ILE A 454 20.46 -15.93 15.08
C ILE A 454 20.86 -17.24 14.41
N LEU A 455 21.54 -17.18 13.26
CA LEU A 455 21.93 -18.38 12.52
C LEU A 455 22.95 -19.23 13.28
N SER A 456 24.00 -18.60 13.82
CA SER A 456 25.00 -19.31 14.64
C SER A 456 24.39 -19.85 15.93
N ASN A 457 23.50 -19.09 16.58
CA ASN A 457 22.79 -19.54 17.78
C ASN A 457 21.90 -20.76 17.49
N ALA A 458 21.17 -20.76 16.37
CA ALA A 458 20.34 -21.88 15.95
C ALA A 458 21.19 -23.12 15.64
N ILE A 459 22.31 -22.96 14.92
CA ILE A 459 23.25 -24.06 14.63
C ILE A 459 23.76 -24.67 15.95
N GLN A 460 24.27 -23.85 16.87
CA GLN A 460 24.79 -24.32 18.15
C GLN A 460 23.72 -25.10 18.93
N TYR A 461 22.50 -24.56 18.99
CA TYR A 461 21.37 -25.22 19.66
C TYR A 461 21.06 -26.59 19.06
N TYR A 462 20.92 -26.71 17.75
CA TYR A 462 20.52 -27.97 17.13
C TYR A 462 21.65 -28.99 17.07
N VAL A 463 22.90 -28.56 16.90
CA VAL A 463 24.08 -29.42 17.03
C VAL A 463 24.12 -30.07 18.42
N GLN A 464 23.89 -29.27 19.46
CA GLN A 464 23.83 -29.77 20.83
C GLN A 464 22.59 -30.65 21.08
N LYS A 465 21.40 -30.22 20.62
CA LYS A 465 20.14 -30.94 20.84
C LYS A 465 20.14 -32.33 20.21
N TYR A 466 20.75 -32.48 19.04
CA TYR A 466 20.74 -33.74 18.28
C TYR A 466 22.09 -34.46 18.24
N ASN A 467 23.11 -33.98 18.96
CA ASN A 467 24.47 -34.50 18.93
C ASN A 467 25.01 -34.68 17.50
N LEU A 468 24.88 -33.64 16.68
CA LEU A 468 25.35 -33.66 15.29
C LEU A 468 26.86 -33.43 15.26
N SER A 469 27.57 -34.23 14.46
CA SER A 469 29.02 -34.14 14.24
C SER A 469 29.38 -33.28 13.04
#